data_AF-A0A533V2V5-F1
#
_entry.id   AF-A0A533V2V5-F1
#
_cell.length_a   1.000
_cell.length_b   1.000
_cell.length_c   1.000
_cell.angle_alpha   90.00
_cell.angle_beta   90.00
_cell.angle_gamma   90.00
#
_symmetry.space_group_name_H-M   'P 1'
#
loop_
_entity.id
_entity.type
_entity.pdbx_description
1 polymer ?
#
loop_
_entity_poly.entity_id
_entity_poly.type
_entity_poly.pdbx_seq_one_letter_code
_entity_poly.pdbx_strand_id
1 'polypeptide(L)' 'MFNFHKFSLLKKNTCNYCGKNFRSLEGLMHHFQITHDNKIYECKKCNMKFEGMEVMRDHIRRNHSYKKSGNAIFD' A
#
# COMPACT_ATOMS: atom_id res chain seq x y z
N MET A 1 -1.37 15.14 -2.53
CA MET A 1 -0.31 15.90 -1.82
C MET A 1 0.48 14.92 -0.98
N PHE A 2 1.76 14.75 -1.28
CA PHE A 2 2.67 13.95 -0.46
C PHE A 2 3.01 14.78 0.78
N ASN A 3 2.54 14.37 1.95
CA ASN A 3 2.66 15.17 3.16
C ASN A 3 4.10 15.10 3.70
N PHE A 4 4.89 16.12 3.38
CA PHE A 4 6.29 16.21 3.79
C PHE A 4 6.49 16.15 5.32
N HIS A 5 5.50 16.61 6.09
CA HIS A 5 5.51 16.56 7.56
C HIS A 5 5.53 15.13 8.14
N LYS A 6 4.98 14.14 7.43
CA LYS A 6 5.02 12.74 7.88
C LYS A 6 6.40 12.11 7.73
N PHE A 7 7.24 12.60 6.81
CA PHE A 7 8.61 12.12 6.66
C PHE A 7 9.52 12.55 7.81
N SER A 8 9.19 13.63 8.51
CA SER A 8 9.89 14.01 9.76
C SER A 8 9.66 13.00 10.89
N LEU A 9 8.59 12.20 10.81
CA LEU A 9 8.29 11.11 11.74
C LEU A 9 8.94 9.78 11.30
N LEU A 10 9.77 9.80 10.25
CA LEU A 10 10.57 8.68 9.79
C LEU A 10 12.04 9.02 10.07
N LYS A 11 12.51 8.75 11.29
CA LYS A 11 13.88 9.08 11.70
C LYS A 11 14.80 7.91 11.37
N LYS A 12 15.76 8.12 10.46
CA LYS A 12 16.85 7.19 10.07
C LYS A 12 16.43 5.71 10.01
N ASN A 13 15.68 5.34 8.97
CA ASN A 13 15.23 3.98 8.71
C ASN A 13 14.38 3.33 9.82
N THR A 14 13.97 4.09 10.85
CA THR A 14 13.07 3.63 11.91
C THR A 14 11.71 4.30 11.77
N CYS A 15 10.65 3.50 11.92
CA CYS A 15 9.28 4.00 12.00
C CYS A 15 9.00 4.54 13.40
N ASN A 16 8.70 5.83 13.56
CA ASN A 16 8.38 6.38 14.88
C ASN A 16 7.00 5.96 15.40
N TYR A 17 6.16 5.31 14.59
CA TYR A 17 4.83 4.85 15.00
C TYR A 17 4.84 3.46 15.63
N CYS A 18 5.72 2.56 15.18
CA CYS A 18 5.81 1.19 15.68
C CYS A 18 7.23 0.76 16.09
N GLY A 19 8.23 1.65 15.97
CA GLY A 19 9.63 1.38 16.31
C GLY A 19 10.36 0.45 15.34
N LYS A 20 9.73 0.03 14.24
CA LYS A 20 10.31 -0.95 13.31
C LYS A 20 11.46 -0.35 12.50
N ASN A 21 12.56 -1.09 12.41
CA ASN A 21 13.75 -0.72 11.65
C ASN A 21 13.72 -1.33 10.24
N PHE A 22 14.21 -0.57 9.28
CA PHE A 22 14.31 -0.93 7.87
C PHE A 22 15.75 -0.78 7.39
N ARG A 23 16.08 -1.44 6.27
CA ARG A 23 17.41 -1.33 5.66
C ARG A 23 17.56 -0.11 4.77
N SER A 24 16.45 0.51 4.37
CA SER A 24 16.42 1.69 3.51
C SER A 24 15.24 2.61 3.85
N LEU A 25 15.38 3.88 3.48
CA LEU A 25 14.30 4.87 3.62
C LEU A 25 13.09 4.49 2.77
N GLU A 26 13.31 3.94 1.57
CA GLU A 26 12.24 3.50 0.67
C GLU A 26 11.41 2.36 1.28
N GLY A 27 12.07 1.38 1.93
CA GLY A 27 11.37 0.31 2.64
C GLY A 27 10.55 0.84 3.82
N LEU A 28 11.10 1.80 4.56
CA LEU A 28 10.38 2.49 5.62
C LEU A 28 9.19 3.30 5.07
N MET A 29 9.35 3.98 3.94
CA MET A 29 8.30 4.74 3.28
C MET A 29 7.17 3.83 2.83
N HIS A 30 7.48 2.69 2.20
CA HIS A 30 6.48 1.70 1.82
C HIS A 30 5.71 1.25 3.06
N HIS A 31 6.40 0.80 4.11
CA HIS A 31 5.77 0.41 5.36
C HIS A 31 4.86 1.49 5.93
N PHE A 32 5.35 2.73 5.99
CA PHE A 32 4.59 3.84 6.50
C PHE A 32 3.31 4.08 5.67
N GLN A 33 3.41 4.05 4.33
CA GLN A 33 2.28 4.24 3.43
C GLN A 33 1.19 3.17 3.59
N ILE A 34 1.58 1.91 3.79
CA ILE A 34 0.63 0.81 3.89
C ILE A 34 0.05 0.66 5.29
N THR A 35 0.81 1.02 6.33
CA THR A 35 0.45 0.73 7.74
C THR A 35 0.00 1.96 8.52
N HIS A 36 0.54 3.15 8.25
CA HIS A 36 0.40 4.32 9.12
C HIS A 36 -0.08 5.58 8.41
N ASP A 37 -0.10 5.62 7.08
CA ASP A 37 -0.49 6.82 6.36
C ASP A 37 -1.98 7.17 6.56
N ASN A 38 -2.79 6.28 7.16
CA ASN A 38 -4.22 6.47 7.48
C ASN A 38 -5.00 7.13 6.32
N LYS A 39 -4.48 6.98 5.11
CA LYS A 39 -5.01 7.60 3.92
C LYS A 39 -6.13 6.70 3.48
N ILE A 40 -7.29 7.31 3.24
CA ILE A 40 -8.36 6.58 2.59
C ILE A 40 -7.97 6.39 1.13
N TYR A 41 -7.86 5.14 0.72
CA TYR A 41 -7.57 4.75 -0.64
C TYR A 41 -8.88 4.50 -1.38
N GLU A 42 -9.05 5.14 -2.53
CA GLU A 42 -10.25 5.00 -3.35
C GLU A 42 -10.00 4.05 -4.52
N CYS A 43 -10.88 3.06 -4.68
CA CYS A 43 -10.88 2.19 -5.85
C CYS A 43 -11.37 2.96 -7.07
N LYS A 44 -10.54 3.13 -8.10
CA LYS A 44 -10.92 3.86 -9.32
C LYS A 44 -11.98 3.16 -10.19
N LYS A 45 -12.32 1.90 -9.91
CA LYS A 45 -13.32 1.13 -10.66
C LYS A 45 -14.73 1.23 -10.10
N CYS A 46 -14.87 1.42 -8.78
CA CYS A 46 -16.16 1.44 -8.09
C CYS A 46 -16.29 2.51 -7.00
N ASN A 47 -15.27 3.37 -6.88
CA ASN A 47 -15.22 4.50 -5.95
C ASN A 47 -15.34 4.14 -4.46
N MET A 48 -15.20 2.86 -4.11
CA MET A 48 -15.15 2.40 -2.72
C MET A 48 -13.88 2.90 -2.03
N LYS A 49 -14.04 3.31 -0.77
CA LYS A 49 -13.03 3.91 0.08
C LYS A 49 -12.55 2.92 1.13
N PHE A 50 -11.23 2.84 1.34
CA PHE A 50 -10.60 1.88 2.25
C PHE A 50 -9.56 2.54 3.15
N GLU A 51 -9.58 2.19 4.42
CA GLU A 51 -8.58 2.60 5.42
C GLU A 51 -7.33 1.73 5.28
N GLY A 52 -6.57 1.94 4.20
CA GLY A 52 -5.32 1.24 3.96
C GLY A 52 -5.18 0.71 2.54
N MET A 53 -3.93 0.72 2.05
CA MET A 53 -3.62 0.31 0.69
C MET A 53 -3.81 -1.20 0.50
N GLU A 54 -3.52 -2.00 1.52
CA GLU A 54 -3.65 -3.47 1.47
C GLU A 54 -5.11 -3.88 1.30
N VAL A 55 -6.02 -3.31 2.10
CA VAL A 55 -7.46 -3.59 2.01
C VAL A 55 -8.01 -3.21 0.64
N MET A 56 -7.60 -2.05 0.10
CA MET A 56 -7.97 -1.66 -1.27
C MET A 56 -7.41 -2.64 -2.32
N ARG A 57 -6.14 -3.06 -2.21
CA ARG A 57 -5.54 -4.04 -3.14
C ARG A 57 -6.28 -5.38 -3.10
N ASP A 58 -6.63 -5.84 -1.91
CA ASP A 58 -7.40 -7.07 -1.73
C ASP A 58 -8.81 -6.96 -2.30
N HIS A 59 -9.46 -5.81 -2.12
CA HIS A 59 -10.72 -5.51 -2.78
C HIS A 59 -10.57 -5.58 -4.31
N ILE A 60 -9.55 -4.94 -4.90
CA ILE A 60 -9.32 -4.98 -6.35
C ILE A 60 -9.08 -6.43 -6.80
N ARG A 61 -8.26 -7.18 -6.07
CA ARG A 61 -7.96 -8.59 -6.40
C ARG A 61 -9.20 -9.47 -6.35
N ARG A 62 -10.13 -9.25 -5.43
CA ARG A 62 -11.32 -10.11 -5.28
C ARG A 62 -12.50 -9.67 -6.14
N ASN A 63 -12.70 -8.36 -6.29
CA ASN A 63 -13.90 -7.77 -6.90
C ASN A 63 -13.66 -7.25 -8.33
N HIS A 64 -12.40 -7.07 -8.71
CA HIS A 64 -12.03 -6.46 -9.98
C HIS A 64 -10.94 -7.20 -10.74
N SER A 65 -10.50 -8.38 -10.27
CA SER A 65 -9.63 -9.25 -11.04
C SER A 65 -10.40 -9.81 -12.22
N TYR A 66 -9.90 -9.51 -13.40
CA TYR A 66 -10.16 -10.30 -14.59
C TYR A 66 -9.66 -11.72 -14.28
N LYS A 67 -10.53 -12.74 -14.31
CA LYS A 67 -10.06 -14.13 -14.35
C LYS A 67 -9.19 -14.23 -15.60
N LYS A 68 -7.86 -14.36 -15.46
CA LYS A 68 -7.08 -14.93 -16.54
C LYS A 68 -7.44 -16.41 -16.53
N SER A 69 -8.44 -16.80 -17.33
CA SER A 69 -8.65 -18.19 -17.67
C SER A 69 -7.33 -18.69 -18.27
N GLY A 70 -6.77 -19.74 -17.68
CA GLY A 70 -5.63 -20.42 -18.30
C GLY A 70 -6.06 -20.99 -19.65
N ASN A 71 -5.24 -20.76 -20.68
CA ASN A 71 -4.67 -21.81 -21.52
C ASN A 71 -3.75 -21.17 -22.57
N ALA A 72 -2.48 -21.56 -22.55
CA ALA A 72 -1.62 -21.53 -23.72
C ALA A 72 -0.62 -22.68 -23.54
N ILE A 73 -0.96 -23.78 -24.19
CA ILE A 73 -0.07 -24.88 -24.56
C ILE A 73 1.18 -24.26 -25.17
N PHE A 74 2.36 -24.60 -24.67
CA PHE A 74 3.58 -24.53 -25.46
C PHE A 74 3.86 -25.95 -25.95
N ASP A 75 4.18 -26.05 -27.25
CA ASP A 75 4.44 -27.26 -28.03
C ASP A 75 5.27 -28.35 -27.32
#